data_AF-A0A9C9ERX2-F1
#
_entry.id   AF-A0A9C9ERX2-F1
#
_cell.length_a   1.000
_cell.length_b   1.000
_cell.length_c   1.000
_cell.angle_alpha   90.00
_cell.angle_beta   90.00
_cell.angle_gamma   90.00
#
_symmetry.space_group_name_H-M   'P 1'
#
loop_
_entity.id
_entity.type
_entity.pdbx_description
1 polymer ?
#
loop_
_entity_poly.entity_id
_entity_poly.type
_entity_poly.pdbx_seq_one_letter_code
_entity_poly.pdbx_strand_id
1 'polypeptide(L)'
;TTRKRIGETAVRAAKAANYRNAGTVEFIMDQSGNFYFLEMNTRLQVEHPVTEFVTGIDIVKNQIRIAAGQPLQYRQEGISWRGSAIECRIYAEDPMNDFLPSLGRIRRIRNPEGPWVRVENYVYSGYEVPVYYDPLVAKVITWGIDRKAAIARMSRALSEYIIEGIETTIPFHMWVMRDPHFIDGDFDTSYIDRHYVGEARRSRRKVPREVAIIAAAISAIESQAPKQTRQSRSRWRDISRRESASTWIR
;
A
#
# COMPACT_ATOMS: atom_id res chain seq x y z
N THR A 1 -4.80 30.16 9.27
CA THR A 1 -4.71 29.40 8.00
C THR A 1 -5.96 28.55 7.82
N THR A 2 -6.31 28.18 6.60
CA THR A 2 -7.45 27.28 6.30
C THR A 2 -7.34 25.95 7.06
N ARG A 3 -6.14 25.36 7.13
CA ARG A 3 -5.85 24.16 7.94
C ARG A 3 -6.29 24.29 9.40
N LYS A 4 -5.96 25.42 10.05
CA LYS A 4 -6.33 25.66 11.46
C LYS A 4 -7.86 25.71 11.63
N ARG A 5 -8.56 26.39 10.73
CA ARG A 5 -10.03 26.50 10.75
C ARG A 5 -10.70 25.13 10.58
N ILE A 6 -10.23 24.31 9.66
CA ILE A 6 -10.73 22.94 9.46
C ILE A 6 -10.47 22.09 10.71
N GLY A 7 -9.24 22.09 11.22
CA GLY A 7 -8.86 21.32 12.41
C GLY A 7 -9.66 21.69 13.66
N GLU A 8 -9.83 22.99 13.94
CA GLU A 8 -10.66 23.46 15.05
C GLU A 8 -12.12 23.07 14.89
N THR A 9 -12.64 23.08 13.66
CA THR A 9 -14.02 22.66 13.37
C THR A 9 -14.20 21.16 13.59
N ALA A 10 -13.25 20.33 13.13
CA ALA A 10 -13.24 18.89 13.39
C ALA A 10 -13.20 18.57 14.90
N VAL A 11 -12.34 19.27 15.66
CA VAL A 11 -12.27 19.09 17.13
C VAL A 11 -13.57 19.53 17.82
N ARG A 12 -14.22 20.60 17.36
CA ARG A 12 -15.54 21.01 17.90
C ARG A 12 -16.61 19.95 17.64
N ALA A 13 -16.66 19.38 16.42
CA ALA A 13 -17.59 18.31 16.09
C ALA A 13 -17.37 17.07 16.97
N ALA A 14 -16.11 16.63 17.12
CA ALA A 14 -15.75 15.51 17.97
C ALA A 14 -16.14 15.74 19.45
N LYS A 15 -15.91 16.95 19.99
CA LYS A 15 -16.32 17.31 21.36
C LYS A 15 -17.83 17.30 21.53
N ALA A 16 -18.58 17.85 20.57
CA ALA A 16 -20.04 17.88 20.61
C ALA A 16 -20.64 16.46 20.60
N ALA A 17 -20.01 15.53 19.89
CA ALA A 17 -20.39 14.11 19.87
C ALA A 17 -19.87 13.30 21.08
N ASN A 18 -19.16 13.94 22.02
CA ASN A 18 -18.41 13.27 23.10
C ASN A 18 -17.53 12.11 22.58
N TYR A 19 -16.92 12.33 21.41
CA TYR A 19 -16.20 11.30 20.69
C TYR A 19 -14.89 10.94 21.39
N ARG A 20 -14.60 9.65 21.43
CA ARG A 20 -13.40 9.09 22.06
C ARG A 20 -12.71 8.15 21.07
N ASN A 21 -11.39 8.05 21.19
CA ASN A 21 -10.52 7.28 20.29
C ASN A 21 -10.26 8.02 18.95
N ALA A 22 -9.60 7.36 17.98
CA ALA A 22 -9.33 7.97 16.68
C ALA A 22 -10.57 7.97 15.79
N GLY A 23 -10.70 9.01 14.97
CA GLY A 23 -11.75 9.16 13.98
C GLY A 23 -11.37 10.28 13.01
N THR A 24 -12.04 10.31 11.86
CA THR A 24 -11.79 11.29 10.80
C THR A 24 -13.05 12.09 10.55
N VAL A 25 -12.91 13.41 10.45
CA VAL A 25 -14.00 14.31 10.03
C VAL A 25 -13.71 14.75 8.61
N GLU A 26 -14.63 14.46 7.69
CA GLU A 26 -14.48 14.70 6.27
C GLU A 26 -15.19 15.98 5.86
N PHE A 27 -14.53 16.72 4.96
CA PHE A 27 -15.02 17.98 4.42
C PHE A 27 -14.86 17.99 2.91
N ILE A 28 -15.81 18.62 2.21
CA ILE A 28 -15.65 19.02 0.81
C ILE A 28 -15.25 20.49 0.77
N MET A 29 -14.33 20.84 -0.13
CA MET A 29 -13.88 22.21 -0.33
C MET A 29 -14.25 22.70 -1.74
N ASP A 30 -14.79 23.90 -1.84
CA ASP A 30 -15.08 24.55 -3.13
C ASP A 30 -13.85 25.28 -3.69
N GLN A 31 -13.96 25.78 -4.92
CA GLN A 31 -12.90 26.54 -5.60
C GLN A 31 -12.57 27.88 -4.91
N SER A 32 -13.47 28.40 -4.07
CA SER A 32 -13.24 29.63 -3.29
C SER A 32 -12.54 29.35 -1.95
N GLY A 33 -12.27 28.08 -1.63
CA GLY A 33 -11.66 27.65 -0.37
C GLY A 33 -12.61 27.59 0.82
N ASN A 34 -13.93 27.65 0.58
CA ASN A 34 -14.92 27.34 1.60
C ASN A 34 -15.01 25.83 1.79
N PHE A 35 -15.18 25.39 3.03
CA PHE A 35 -15.27 23.98 3.36
C PHE A 35 -16.59 23.65 4.07
N TYR A 36 -17.12 22.47 3.78
CA TYR A 36 -18.42 22.00 4.24
C TYR A 36 -18.27 20.61 4.84
N PHE A 37 -18.85 20.38 6.01
CA PHE A 37 -18.85 19.06 6.65
C PHE A 37 -19.59 18.06 5.76
N LEU A 38 -18.98 16.90 5.56
CA LEU A 38 -19.58 15.78 4.84
C LEU A 38 -20.03 14.71 5.82
N GLU A 39 -19.07 14.10 6.51
CA GLU A 39 -19.33 13.03 7.47
C GLU A 39 -18.23 12.91 8.53
N MET A 40 -18.46 12.05 9.53
CA MET A 40 -17.47 11.67 10.52
C MET A 40 -17.35 10.14 10.57
N ASN A 41 -16.17 9.64 10.21
CA ASN A 41 -15.83 8.23 10.28
C ASN A 41 -15.33 7.88 11.68
N THR A 42 -16.13 7.12 12.41
CA THR A 42 -15.89 6.73 13.81
C THR A 42 -14.98 5.52 13.96
N ARG A 43 -13.92 5.46 13.16
CA ARG A 43 -12.93 4.38 13.12
C ARG A 43 -11.60 4.88 12.57
N LEU A 44 -10.58 4.04 12.68
CA LEU A 44 -9.32 4.27 11.97
C LEU A 44 -9.57 4.24 10.46
N GLN A 45 -8.99 5.21 9.75
CA GLN A 45 -9.03 5.23 8.30
C GLN A 45 -7.87 4.45 7.68
N VAL A 46 -8.10 3.93 6.49
CA VAL A 46 -7.10 3.16 5.73
C VAL A 46 -5.84 4.00 5.52
N GLU A 47 -6.03 5.28 5.18
CA GLU A 47 -5.00 6.28 4.86
C GLU A 47 -4.35 6.96 6.08
N HIS A 48 -4.62 6.51 7.32
CA HIS A 48 -3.96 7.06 8.50
C HIS A 48 -2.42 7.13 8.43
N PRO A 49 -1.68 6.23 7.74
CA PRO A 49 -0.21 6.29 7.71
C PRO A 49 0.34 7.59 7.12
N VAL A 50 -0.38 8.29 6.22
CA VAL A 50 0.10 9.59 5.71
C VAL A 50 0.15 10.64 6.81
N THR A 51 -0.77 10.57 7.78
CA THR A 51 -0.79 11.44 8.96
C THR A 51 0.33 11.04 9.92
N GLU A 52 0.54 9.74 10.16
CA GLU A 52 1.65 9.27 11.00
C GLU A 52 3.00 9.72 10.44
N PHE A 53 3.19 9.65 9.12
CA PHE A 53 4.44 9.99 8.45
C PHE A 53 4.81 11.47 8.57
N VAL A 54 3.83 12.37 8.58
CA VAL A 54 4.09 13.81 8.69
C VAL A 54 4.07 14.33 10.12
N THR A 55 3.44 13.61 11.05
CA THR A 55 3.34 14.02 12.47
C THR A 55 4.29 13.27 13.40
N GLY A 56 4.75 12.08 13.01
CA GLY A 56 5.50 11.17 13.89
C GLY A 56 4.64 10.50 14.97
N ILE A 57 3.32 10.61 14.89
CA ILE A 57 2.40 10.04 15.88
C ILE A 57 1.90 8.69 15.38
N ASP A 58 2.14 7.63 16.15
CA ASP A 58 1.56 6.30 15.94
C ASP A 58 0.11 6.30 16.43
N ILE A 59 -0.84 6.33 15.50
CA ILE A 59 -2.26 6.48 15.79
C ILE A 59 -2.79 5.20 16.42
N VAL A 60 -2.45 4.02 15.87
CA VAL A 60 -2.92 2.72 16.37
C VAL A 60 -2.51 2.50 17.82
N LYS A 61 -1.25 2.79 18.16
CA LYS A 61 -0.75 2.72 19.54
C LYS A 61 -1.53 3.65 20.46
N ASN A 62 -1.82 4.88 20.01
CA ASN A 62 -2.63 5.81 20.80
C ASN A 62 -4.07 5.31 20.96
N GLN A 63 -4.68 4.69 19.95
CA GLN A 63 -6.01 4.10 20.07
C GLN A 63 -6.06 3.05 21.19
N ILE A 64 -5.07 2.15 21.26
CA ILE A 64 -4.98 1.11 22.31
C ILE A 64 -4.84 1.76 23.69
N ARG A 65 -3.95 2.75 23.82
CA ARG A 65 -3.73 3.47 25.09
C ARG A 65 -4.98 4.18 25.58
N ILE A 66 -5.67 4.89 24.69
CA ILE A 66 -6.93 5.58 24.99
C ILE A 66 -7.98 4.54 25.40
N ALA A 67 -8.12 3.44 24.66
CA ALA A 67 -9.05 2.37 25.01
C ALA A 67 -8.79 1.82 26.43
N ALA A 68 -7.51 1.70 26.81
CA ALA A 68 -7.07 1.31 28.16
C ALA A 68 -7.22 2.41 29.24
N GLY A 69 -7.89 3.53 28.94
CA GLY A 69 -8.14 4.60 29.91
C GLY A 69 -7.01 5.62 30.07
N GLN A 70 -5.92 5.48 29.31
CA GLN A 70 -4.81 6.42 29.41
C GLN A 70 -5.16 7.78 28.77
N PRO A 71 -4.61 8.89 29.31
CA PRO A 71 -4.78 10.20 28.70
C PRO A 71 -4.03 10.31 27.37
N LEU A 72 -4.43 11.27 26.54
CA LEU A 72 -3.68 11.65 25.35
C LEU A 72 -2.26 12.11 25.73
N GLN A 73 -1.26 11.61 25.01
CA GLN A 73 0.13 11.95 25.27
C GLN A 73 0.54 13.32 24.72
N TYR A 74 -0.30 13.92 23.89
CA TYR A 74 0.02 15.13 23.14
C TYR A 74 -1.03 16.19 23.41
N ARG A 75 -0.55 17.43 23.50
CA ARG A 75 -1.39 18.62 23.39
C ARG A 75 -1.29 19.16 21.96
N GLN A 76 -2.24 19.99 21.56
CA GLN A 76 -2.29 20.53 20.20
C GLN A 76 -1.01 21.29 19.82
N GLU A 77 -0.39 21.97 20.79
CA GLU A 77 0.86 22.74 20.62
C GLU A 77 2.09 21.83 20.40
N GLY A 78 2.01 20.57 20.83
CA GLY A 78 3.07 19.57 20.64
C GLY A 78 3.01 18.84 19.29
N ILE A 79 1.95 19.05 18.50
CA ILE A 79 1.79 18.39 17.19
C ILE A 79 2.48 19.24 16.13
N SER A 80 3.58 18.71 15.58
CA SER A 80 4.32 19.32 14.47
C SER A 80 4.07 18.57 13.17
N TRP A 81 4.04 19.29 12.06
CA TRP A 81 3.91 18.72 10.71
C TRP A 81 5.24 18.89 9.98
N ARG A 82 5.83 17.80 9.48
CA ARG A 82 7.10 17.82 8.76
C ARG A 82 6.99 17.09 7.42
N GLY A 83 7.44 17.75 6.37
CA GLY A 83 7.46 17.19 5.02
C GLY A 83 6.08 16.91 4.43
N SER A 84 6.04 15.96 3.51
CA SER A 84 4.83 15.50 2.83
C SER A 84 4.86 13.99 2.72
N ALA A 85 3.69 13.35 2.82
CA ALA A 85 3.53 11.92 2.66
C ALA A 85 2.48 11.61 1.59
N ILE A 86 2.71 10.52 0.86
CA ILE A 86 1.81 10.01 -0.18
C ILE A 86 1.60 8.53 0.09
N GLU A 87 0.36 8.07 0.02
CA GLU A 87 -0.03 6.67 0.06
C GLU A 87 -0.66 6.25 -1.27
N CYS A 88 -0.25 5.10 -1.78
CA CYS A 88 -0.87 4.41 -2.90
C CYS A 88 -1.47 3.09 -2.41
N ARG A 89 -2.77 2.90 -2.64
CA ARG A 89 -3.48 1.64 -2.40
C ARG A 89 -3.26 0.69 -3.57
N ILE A 90 -2.52 -0.38 -3.35
CA ILE A 90 -2.24 -1.40 -4.36
C ILE A 90 -3.37 -2.41 -4.32
N TYR A 91 -4.27 -2.31 -5.29
CA TYR A 91 -5.39 -3.21 -5.47
C TYR A 91 -5.02 -4.32 -6.46
N ALA A 92 -5.59 -5.50 -6.27
CA ALA A 92 -5.60 -6.60 -7.22
C ALA A 92 -6.67 -6.33 -8.29
N GLU A 93 -6.41 -5.37 -9.16
CA GLU A 93 -7.29 -4.90 -10.24
C GLU A 93 -6.44 -4.61 -11.47
N ASP A 94 -7.04 -4.72 -12.67
CA ASP A 94 -6.40 -4.38 -13.94
C ASP A 94 -6.83 -2.98 -14.42
N PRO A 95 -6.01 -1.93 -14.23
CA PRO A 95 -6.36 -0.58 -14.66
C PRO A 95 -6.55 -0.43 -16.18
N MET A 96 -5.97 -1.34 -16.97
CA MET A 96 -6.08 -1.32 -18.43
C MET A 96 -7.39 -1.95 -18.92
N ASN A 97 -8.15 -2.58 -18.02
CA ASN A 97 -9.40 -3.25 -18.31
C ASN A 97 -10.46 -2.78 -17.30
N ASP A 98 -10.63 -1.46 -17.23
CA ASP A 98 -11.63 -0.79 -16.38
C ASP A 98 -11.58 -1.20 -14.90
N PHE A 99 -10.36 -1.36 -14.38
CA PHE A 99 -10.11 -1.77 -12.99
C PHE A 99 -10.82 -3.08 -12.59
N LEU A 100 -11.02 -3.99 -13.55
CA LEU A 100 -11.62 -5.29 -13.26
C LEU A 100 -10.79 -6.04 -12.19
N PRO A 101 -11.44 -6.67 -11.19
CA PRO A 101 -10.75 -7.45 -10.18
C PRO A 101 -9.87 -8.54 -10.78
N SER A 102 -8.61 -8.57 -10.37
CA SER A 102 -7.61 -9.55 -10.79
C SER A 102 -7.35 -10.57 -9.67
N LEU A 103 -8.15 -11.63 -9.68
CA LEU A 103 -8.05 -12.74 -8.74
C LEU A 103 -6.89 -13.67 -9.10
N GLY A 104 -6.37 -14.39 -8.09
CA GLY A 104 -5.44 -15.49 -8.34
C GLY A 104 -4.30 -15.59 -7.34
N ARG A 105 -3.35 -16.45 -7.67
CA ARG A 105 -2.20 -16.75 -6.82
C ARG A 105 -1.04 -15.83 -7.15
N ILE A 106 -0.58 -15.10 -6.14
CA ILE A 106 0.67 -14.34 -6.21
C ILE A 106 1.82 -15.35 -6.29
N ARG A 107 2.48 -15.43 -7.44
CA ARG A 107 3.61 -16.35 -7.67
C ARG A 107 4.89 -15.81 -7.04
N ARG A 108 5.07 -14.50 -7.10
CA ARG A 108 6.24 -13.81 -6.58
C ARG A 108 5.85 -12.43 -6.10
N ILE A 109 6.40 -12.04 -4.95
CA ILE A 109 6.34 -10.68 -4.44
C ILE A 109 7.73 -10.19 -4.06
N ARG A 110 8.05 -8.93 -4.36
CA ARG A 110 9.22 -8.22 -3.85
C ARG A 110 8.78 -6.80 -3.49
N ASN A 111 8.72 -6.52 -2.20
CA ASN A 111 8.36 -5.21 -1.69
C ASN A 111 9.43 -4.18 -2.07
N PRO A 112 9.06 -2.91 -2.29
CA PRO A 112 10.02 -1.82 -2.36
C PRO A 112 10.58 -1.52 -0.98
N GLU A 113 11.84 -1.09 -0.96
CA GLU A 113 12.57 -0.82 0.27
C GLU A 113 13.29 0.54 0.20
N GLY A 114 13.91 0.90 1.31
CA GLY A 114 14.78 2.07 1.43
C GLY A 114 14.19 3.19 2.28
N PRO A 115 14.94 4.30 2.41
CA PRO A 115 14.60 5.36 3.33
C PRO A 115 13.23 5.96 3.02
N TRP A 116 12.41 6.12 4.06
CA TRP A 116 11.11 6.78 4.00
C TRP A 116 10.11 6.11 3.06
N VAL A 117 10.24 4.79 2.88
CA VAL A 117 9.26 3.92 2.23
C VAL A 117 8.73 2.93 3.27
N ARG A 118 7.41 2.92 3.48
CA ARG A 118 6.71 1.92 4.29
C ARG A 118 5.76 1.15 3.39
N VAL A 119 5.71 -0.16 3.59
CA VAL A 119 4.75 -1.03 2.94
C VAL A 119 3.95 -1.71 4.03
N GLU A 120 2.63 -1.56 3.96
CA GLU A 120 1.71 -2.34 4.78
C GLU A 120 1.01 -3.35 3.87
N ASN A 121 1.28 -4.63 4.06
CA ASN A 121 0.64 -5.70 3.31
C ASN A 121 0.45 -6.93 4.20
N TYR A 122 -0.42 -7.83 3.75
CA TYR A 122 -0.66 -9.14 4.37
C TYR A 122 -0.32 -10.30 3.42
N VAL A 123 0.02 -10.00 2.17
CA VAL A 123 0.26 -10.99 1.12
C VAL A 123 1.72 -11.45 1.06
N TYR A 124 1.91 -12.65 0.52
CA TYR A 124 3.22 -13.28 0.36
C TYR A 124 3.23 -14.20 -0.88
N SER A 125 4.40 -14.64 -1.34
CA SER A 125 4.49 -15.59 -2.46
C SER A 125 3.73 -16.88 -2.13
N GLY A 126 2.79 -17.25 -3.00
CA GLY A 126 1.87 -18.36 -2.84
C GLY A 126 0.51 -17.98 -2.25
N TYR A 127 0.32 -16.74 -1.78
CA TYR A 127 -0.96 -16.23 -1.33
C TYR A 127 -1.97 -16.18 -2.48
N GLU A 128 -3.22 -16.53 -2.18
CA GLU A 128 -4.32 -16.56 -3.15
C GLU A 128 -5.29 -15.44 -2.82
N VAL A 129 -5.42 -14.46 -3.72
CA VAL A 129 -6.33 -13.33 -3.54
C VAL A 129 -7.77 -13.83 -3.71
N PRO A 130 -8.57 -13.81 -2.63
CA PRO A 130 -9.91 -14.35 -2.63
C PRO A 130 -10.91 -13.39 -3.27
N VAL A 131 -12.03 -13.93 -3.74
CA VAL A 131 -13.13 -13.15 -4.35
C VAL A 131 -14.03 -12.46 -3.31
N TYR A 132 -13.94 -12.89 -2.05
CA TYR A 132 -14.92 -12.56 -1.01
C TYR A 132 -14.58 -11.30 -0.22
N TYR A 133 -13.40 -10.72 -0.42
CA TYR A 133 -12.92 -9.57 0.34
C TYR A 133 -12.49 -8.44 -0.58
N ASP A 134 -12.24 -7.28 0.01
CA ASP A 134 -11.70 -6.12 -0.68
C ASP A 134 -10.35 -6.48 -1.37
N PRO A 135 -10.14 -6.07 -2.64
CA PRO A 135 -8.95 -6.45 -3.39
C PRO A 135 -7.67 -5.68 -2.98
N LEU A 136 -7.67 -4.89 -1.89
CA LEU A 136 -6.49 -4.18 -1.41
C LEU A 136 -5.41 -5.15 -0.95
N VAL A 137 -4.35 -5.27 -1.73
CA VAL A 137 -3.20 -6.16 -1.46
C VAL A 137 -2.18 -5.51 -0.54
N ALA A 138 -1.94 -4.21 -0.73
CA ALA A 138 -0.93 -3.46 0.01
C ALA A 138 -1.21 -1.97 0.00
N LYS A 139 -0.60 -1.26 0.94
CA LYS A 139 -0.44 0.19 0.91
C LYS A 139 1.04 0.51 0.84
N VAL A 140 1.43 1.34 -0.13
CA VAL A 140 2.79 1.87 -0.22
C VAL A 140 2.73 3.31 0.22
N ILE A 141 3.52 3.66 1.23
CA ILE A 141 3.56 5.00 1.80
C ILE A 141 4.96 5.53 1.68
N THR A 142 5.09 6.77 1.22
CA THR A 142 6.36 7.45 1.11
C THR A 142 6.32 8.80 1.79
N TRP A 143 7.46 9.23 2.33
CA TRP A 143 7.65 10.58 2.86
C TRP A 143 8.74 11.32 2.09
N GLY A 144 8.64 12.64 2.00
CA GLY A 144 9.66 13.53 1.49
C GLY A 144 9.69 14.86 2.25
N ILE A 145 10.80 15.59 2.13
CA ILE A 145 10.94 16.93 2.72
C ILE A 145 9.91 17.92 2.17
N ASP A 146 9.44 17.68 0.95
CA ASP A 146 8.32 18.34 0.31
C ASP A 146 7.52 17.33 -0.52
N ARG A 147 6.44 17.80 -1.14
CA ARG A 147 5.54 16.97 -1.96
C ARG A 147 6.25 16.39 -3.19
N LYS A 148 7.13 17.15 -3.85
CA LYS A 148 7.86 16.69 -5.05
C LYS A 148 8.82 15.54 -4.69
N ALA A 149 9.52 15.64 -3.56
CA ALA A 149 10.38 14.58 -3.04
C ALA A 149 9.58 13.33 -2.65
N ALA A 150 8.37 13.47 -2.10
CA ALA A 150 7.48 12.34 -1.82
C ALA A 150 7.03 11.66 -3.12
N ILE A 151 6.61 12.41 -4.15
CA ILE A 151 6.23 11.88 -5.47
C ILE A 151 7.39 11.14 -6.14
N ALA A 152 8.58 11.73 -6.15
CA ALA A 152 9.76 11.10 -6.73
C ALA A 152 10.11 9.78 -6.02
N ARG A 153 9.98 9.75 -4.70
CA ARG A 153 10.20 8.53 -3.91
C ARG A 153 9.13 7.49 -4.14
N MET A 154 7.86 7.89 -4.25
CA MET A 154 6.75 6.99 -4.60
C MET A 154 6.96 6.38 -5.98
N SER A 155 7.34 7.19 -6.97
CA SER A 155 7.66 6.71 -8.33
C SER A 155 8.74 5.63 -8.32
N ARG A 156 9.81 5.84 -7.55
CA ARG A 156 10.88 4.84 -7.37
C ARG A 156 10.33 3.58 -6.70
N ALA A 157 9.65 3.72 -5.57
CA ALA A 157 9.11 2.58 -4.82
C ALA A 157 8.17 1.73 -5.67
N LEU A 158 7.24 2.34 -6.41
CA LEU A 158 6.33 1.62 -7.31
C LEU A 158 7.09 0.90 -8.43
N SER A 159 8.18 1.46 -8.95
CA SER A 159 8.99 0.80 -9.99
C SER A 159 9.80 -0.40 -9.48
N GLU A 160 10.09 -0.45 -8.18
CA GLU A 160 10.82 -1.54 -7.52
C GLU A 160 9.87 -2.67 -7.05
N TYR A 161 8.58 -2.35 -6.85
CA TYR A 161 7.55 -3.27 -6.36
C TYR A 161 7.17 -4.29 -7.43
N ILE A 162 7.50 -5.56 -7.18
CA ILE A 162 7.12 -6.67 -8.04
C ILE A 162 6.01 -7.46 -7.36
N ILE A 163 4.89 -7.64 -8.06
CA ILE A 163 3.84 -8.60 -7.74
C ILE A 163 3.53 -9.35 -9.04
N GLU A 164 3.81 -10.66 -9.08
CA GLU A 164 3.60 -11.50 -10.26
C GLU A 164 2.47 -12.50 -10.00
N GLY A 165 1.62 -12.74 -10.99
CA GLY A 165 0.52 -13.72 -10.94
C GLY A 165 -0.87 -13.10 -10.85
N ILE A 166 -0.96 -11.80 -10.59
CA ILE A 166 -2.16 -10.98 -10.67
C ILE A 166 -1.80 -9.62 -11.29
N GLU A 167 -2.76 -8.97 -11.92
CA GLU A 167 -2.68 -7.55 -12.26
C GLU A 167 -2.91 -6.69 -11.01
N THR A 168 -2.34 -5.49 -11.02
CA THR A 168 -2.45 -4.55 -9.89
C THR A 168 -2.58 -3.11 -10.34
N THR A 169 -2.98 -2.22 -9.43
CA THR A 169 -3.03 -0.77 -9.68
C THR A 169 -1.67 -0.06 -9.71
N ILE A 170 -0.54 -0.78 -9.59
CA ILE A 170 0.81 -0.19 -9.66
C ILE A 170 1.03 0.64 -10.95
N PRO A 171 0.68 0.15 -12.17
CA PRO A 171 0.86 0.92 -13.40
C PRO A 171 0.03 2.20 -13.43
N PHE A 172 -1.18 2.17 -12.86
CA PHE A 172 -2.03 3.35 -12.70
C PHE A 172 -1.36 4.38 -11.77
N HIS A 173 -0.92 3.97 -10.59
CA HIS A 173 -0.22 4.87 -9.66
C HIS A 173 1.05 5.45 -10.27
N MET A 174 1.83 4.67 -11.02
CA MET A 174 2.99 5.19 -11.75
C MET A 174 2.62 6.24 -12.82
N TRP A 175 1.43 6.12 -13.43
CA TRP A 175 0.91 7.15 -14.34
C TRP A 175 0.58 8.43 -13.56
N VAL A 176 -0.15 8.32 -12.44
CA VAL A 176 -0.50 9.47 -11.57
C VAL A 176 0.77 10.22 -11.13
N MET A 177 1.82 9.51 -10.70
CA MET A 177 3.06 10.15 -10.24
C MET A 177 3.84 10.90 -11.34
N ARG A 178 3.47 10.73 -12.61
CA ARG A 178 4.08 11.40 -13.76
C ARG A 178 3.18 12.47 -14.38
N ASP A 179 1.94 12.57 -13.94
CA ASP A 179 0.99 13.52 -14.51
C ASP A 179 1.24 14.94 -13.97
N PRO A 180 1.37 15.96 -14.82
CA PRO A 180 1.64 17.33 -14.39
C PRO A 180 0.59 17.91 -13.44
N HIS A 181 -0.71 17.67 -13.67
CA HIS A 181 -1.77 18.18 -12.81
C HIS A 181 -1.65 17.61 -11.39
N PHE A 182 -1.39 16.30 -11.28
CA PHE A 182 -1.10 15.68 -9.99
C PHE A 182 0.18 16.25 -9.37
N ILE A 183 1.27 16.44 -10.12
CA ILE A 183 2.54 16.98 -9.59
C ILE A 183 2.39 18.41 -9.07
N ASP A 184 1.64 19.24 -9.78
CA ASP A 184 1.44 20.65 -9.46
C ASP A 184 0.38 20.86 -8.37
N GLY A 185 -0.42 19.83 -8.08
CA GLY A 185 -1.47 19.88 -7.06
C GLY A 185 -2.78 20.46 -7.56
N ASP A 186 -2.96 20.54 -8.88
CA ASP A 186 -4.14 21.06 -9.56
C ASP A 186 -5.09 19.92 -9.93
N PHE A 187 -5.84 19.43 -8.95
CA PHE A 187 -6.79 18.34 -9.14
C PHE A 187 -7.98 18.45 -8.17
N ASP A 188 -9.12 17.89 -8.58
CA ASP A 188 -10.32 17.75 -7.77
C ASP A 188 -10.82 16.30 -7.83
N THR A 189 -12.01 16.04 -7.28
CA THR A 189 -12.59 14.69 -7.21
C THR A 189 -12.92 14.08 -8.57
N SER A 190 -12.99 14.86 -9.65
CA SER A 190 -13.22 14.40 -11.02
C SER A 190 -11.94 14.26 -11.85
N TYR A 191 -10.77 14.41 -11.22
CA TYR A 191 -9.46 14.33 -11.89
C TYR A 191 -9.28 13.03 -12.69
N ILE A 192 -9.62 11.88 -12.11
CA ILE A 192 -9.46 10.59 -12.78
C ILE A 192 -10.35 10.52 -14.02
N ASP A 193 -11.63 10.90 -13.90
CA ASP A 193 -12.58 10.89 -15.02
C ASP A 193 -12.14 11.80 -16.18
N ARG A 194 -11.49 12.93 -15.86
CA ARG A 194 -11.04 13.90 -16.87
C ARG A 194 -9.72 13.52 -17.54
N HIS A 195 -8.80 12.89 -16.81
CA HIS A 195 -7.40 12.75 -17.26
C HIS A 195 -6.96 11.30 -17.48
N TYR A 196 -7.60 10.33 -16.83
CA TYR A 196 -7.22 8.92 -16.97
C TYR A 196 -7.92 8.28 -18.16
N VAL A 197 -7.16 7.98 -19.21
CA VAL A 197 -7.64 7.22 -20.36
C VAL A 197 -7.08 5.80 -20.26
N GLY A 198 -7.83 4.90 -19.61
CA GLY A 198 -7.43 3.51 -19.38
C GLY A 198 -7.01 2.74 -20.64
N GLU A 199 -7.53 3.14 -21.81
CA GLU A 199 -7.25 2.49 -23.10
C GLU A 199 -5.97 2.97 -23.82
N ALA A 200 -5.45 4.18 -23.54
CA ALA A 200 -4.55 4.87 -24.47
C ALA A 200 -3.08 4.40 -24.44
N ARG A 201 -2.69 3.48 -23.55
CA ARG A 201 -1.31 2.98 -23.46
C ARG A 201 -1.10 1.53 -23.88
N ARG A 202 -2.00 1.01 -24.72
CA ARG A 202 -1.58 0.07 -25.77
C ARG A 202 -0.90 0.81 -26.94
N SER A 203 0.18 1.52 -26.64
CA SER A 203 1.39 1.06 -27.30
C SER A 203 1.58 -0.33 -26.70
N ARG A 204 1.19 -1.39 -27.42
CA ARG A 204 1.89 -2.66 -27.26
C ARG A 204 3.35 -2.22 -27.31
N ARG A 205 4.02 -2.09 -26.16
CA ARG A 205 5.47 -2.14 -26.12
C ARG A 205 5.70 -3.50 -26.75
N LYS A 206 5.94 -3.50 -28.07
CA LYS A 206 6.32 -4.69 -28.80
C LYS A 206 7.55 -5.10 -28.03
N VAL A 207 7.41 -6.11 -27.18
CA VAL A 207 8.55 -6.76 -26.56
C VAL A 207 9.41 -7.09 -27.77
N PRO A 208 10.62 -6.52 -27.89
CA PRO A 208 11.47 -6.77 -29.04
C PRO A 208 11.50 -8.28 -29.23
N ARG A 209 11.36 -8.73 -30.48
CA ARG A 209 11.18 -10.15 -30.78
C ARG A 209 12.29 -10.99 -30.13
N GLU A 210 13.47 -10.40 -30.02
CA GLU A 210 14.66 -10.92 -29.36
C GLU A 210 14.42 -11.20 -27.87
N VAL A 211 13.81 -10.26 -27.13
CA VAL A 211 13.48 -10.42 -25.71
C VAL A 211 12.42 -11.51 -25.53
N ALA A 212 11.43 -11.57 -26.42
CA ALA A 212 10.41 -12.62 -26.38
C ALA A 212 11.01 -14.01 -26.66
N ILE A 213 11.92 -14.11 -27.64
CA ILE A 213 12.65 -15.36 -27.96
C ILE A 213 13.54 -15.78 -26.78
N ILE A 214 14.29 -14.86 -26.19
CA ILE A 214 15.16 -15.14 -25.03
C ILE A 214 14.32 -15.63 -23.84
N ALA A 215 13.22 -14.93 -23.52
CA ALA A 215 12.32 -15.33 -22.43
C ALA A 215 11.70 -16.71 -22.68
N ALA A 216 11.28 -17.01 -23.92
CA ALA A 216 10.75 -18.31 -24.30
C ALA A 216 11.81 -19.43 -24.21
N ALA A 217 13.04 -19.15 -24.64
CA ALA A 217 14.15 -20.11 -24.54
C ALA A 217 14.52 -20.41 -23.08
N ILE A 218 14.61 -19.38 -22.22
CA ILE A 218 14.85 -19.54 -20.78
C ILE A 218 13.71 -20.35 -20.14
N SER A 219 12.46 -20.01 -20.43
CA SER A 219 11.29 -20.72 -19.89
C SER A 219 11.27 -22.19 -20.32
N ALA A 220 11.62 -22.48 -21.58
CA ALA A 220 11.75 -23.85 -22.08
C ALA A 220 12.85 -24.63 -21.32
N ILE A 221 14.01 -24.01 -21.10
CA ILE A 221 15.11 -24.60 -20.33
C ILE A 221 14.70 -24.85 -18.87
N GLU A 222 14.06 -23.89 -18.20
CA GLU A 222 13.60 -24.03 -16.82
C GLU A 222 12.49 -25.09 -16.68
N SER A 223 11.61 -25.22 -17.68
CA SER A 223 10.56 -26.25 -17.69
C SER A 223 11.11 -27.66 -17.93
N GLN A 224 12.25 -27.77 -18.62
CA GLN A 224 12.97 -29.02 -18.87
C GLN A 224 14.01 -29.33 -17.78
N ALA A 225 14.37 -28.36 -16.94
CA ALA A 225 15.23 -28.60 -15.79
C ALA A 225 14.57 -29.68 -14.93
N PRO A 226 15.29 -30.76 -14.58
CA PRO A 226 14.71 -31.83 -13.78
C PRO A 226 14.20 -31.20 -12.49
N LYS A 227 12.89 -31.35 -12.21
CA LYS A 227 12.34 -31.04 -10.89
C LYS A 227 13.26 -31.76 -9.92
N GLN A 228 14.07 -31.01 -9.16
CA GLN A 228 14.79 -31.60 -8.04
C GLN A 228 13.69 -32.14 -7.13
N THR A 229 13.45 -33.44 -7.22
CA THR A 229 12.78 -34.21 -6.18
C THR A 229 13.67 -34.04 -4.98
N ARG A 230 13.41 -32.98 -4.21
CA ARG A 230 13.92 -32.84 -2.87
C ARG A 230 13.27 -34.01 -2.15
N GLN A 231 13.93 -35.17 -2.16
CA GLN A 231 13.56 -36.28 -1.29
C GLN A 231 13.52 -35.67 0.09
N SER A 232 12.33 -35.47 0.63
CA SER A 232 12.18 -35.07 2.02
C SER A 232 12.72 -36.26 2.81
N ARG A 233 14.00 -36.19 3.21
CA ARG A 233 14.45 -36.95 4.36
C ARG A 233 13.60 -36.44 5.52
N SER A 234 12.56 -37.20 5.83
CA SER A 234 11.74 -36.97 7.00
C SER A 234 12.68 -36.87 8.19
N ARG A 235 12.74 -35.70 8.84
CA ARG A 235 13.52 -35.52 10.08
C ARG A 235 13.12 -36.57 11.13
N TRP A 236 11.88 -37.08 11.09
CA TRP A 236 11.41 -38.17 11.95
C TRP A 236 12.12 -39.51 11.69
N ARG A 237 12.51 -39.81 10.45
CA ARG A 237 13.28 -41.03 10.13
C ARG A 237 14.73 -40.95 10.61
N ASP A 238 15.33 -39.77 10.61
CA ASP A 238 16.70 -39.55 11.10
C ASP A 238 16.77 -39.57 12.65
N ILE A 239 15.73 -39.08 13.33
CA ILE A 239 15.59 -39.16 14.80
C ILE A 239 15.38 -40.61 15.26
N SER A 240 14.49 -41.36 14.59
CA SER A 240 14.22 -42.78 14.94
C SER A 240 15.47 -43.66 14.85
N ARG A 241 16.36 -43.41 13.88
CA ARG A 241 17.64 -44.13 13.73
C ARG A 241 18.66 -43.77 14.82
N ARG A 242 18.64 -42.55 15.34
CA ARG A 242 19.51 -42.12 16.44
C ARG A 242 19.07 -42.71 17.79
N GLU A 243 17.77 -42.80 18.04
CA GLU A 243 17.23 -43.41 19.27
C GLU A 243 17.36 -44.94 19.29
N SER A 244 17.31 -45.59 18.12
CA SER A 244 17.53 -47.04 18.00
C SER A 244 18.99 -47.45 18.22
N ALA A 245 19.94 -46.53 18.03
CA ALA A 245 21.37 -46.76 18.20
C ALA A 245 21.86 -46.50 19.64
N SER A 246 21.10 -45.77 20.46
CA SER A 246 21.43 -45.49 21.86
C SER A 246 20.87 -46.52 22.85
N THR A 247 20.23 -47.59 22.38
CA THR A 247 19.68 -48.65 23.24
C THR A 247 20.59 -49.88 23.42
N TRP A 248 21.82 -49.85 22.90
CA TRP A 248 22.78 -50.98 22.99
C TRP A 248 24.15 -50.62 23.58
N ILE A 249 24.20 -49.69 24.53
CA ILE A 249 25.34 -49.56 25.47
C ILE A 249 24.75 -49.35 26.87
N ARG A 250 24.52 -50.47 27.57
CA ARG A 250 24.74 -50.58 29.02
C ARG A 250 26.08 -51.26 29.22
#